data_AF-A0A3S0DKP2-F1
#
_entry.id   AF-A0A3S0DKP2-F1
#
_cell.length_a   1.000
_cell.length_b   1.000
_cell.length_c   1.000
_cell.angle_alpha   90.00
_cell.angle_beta   90.00
_cell.angle_gamma   90.00
#
_symmetry.space_group_name_H-M   'P 1'
#
loop_
_entity.id
_entity.type
_entity.pdbx_description
1 polymer ?
#
loop_
_entity_poly.entity_id
_entity_poly.type
_entity_poly.pdbx_seq_one_letter_code
_entity_poly.pdbx_strand_id
1 'polypeptide(L)'
;MRKNLINLLLIIPVLTNSQIFIKKDTGQIKITENFTVKTDLWYLDSLPIKTTRLYLNPHNVKNIRVFKEADLLGTNSGQALFITRYKKDSIVSLSSFKTVSSNNDSSLYKFIIDGELIEDTTGILIETSTVKTVNIYKNWKSTLYHGHVPPTTFFLITTNTKDKIKKRNRN
;
A
#
# COMPACT_ATOMS: atom_id res chain seq x y z
N MET A 1 17.56 82.73 5.70
CA MET A 1 17.38 82.97 4.26
C MET A 1 17.68 81.69 3.49
N ARG A 2 16.68 81.20 2.75
CA ARG A 2 16.72 80.41 1.50
C ARG A 2 17.63 79.16 1.38
N LYS A 3 16.92 78.03 1.10
CA LYS A 3 17.14 77.04 0.01
C LYS A 3 18.31 76.06 0.22
N ASN A 4 18.28 74.77 -0.12
CA ASN A 4 17.40 73.90 -0.94
C ASN A 4 17.80 72.43 -0.60
N LEU A 5 16.84 71.50 -0.47
CA LEU A 5 16.41 70.53 -1.50
C LEU A 5 17.45 69.42 -1.78
N ILE A 6 16.96 68.17 -1.87
CA ILE A 6 17.60 66.95 -2.39
C ILE A 6 18.21 66.02 -1.32
N ASN A 7 17.37 65.14 -0.77
CA ASN A 7 17.53 63.70 -1.02
C ASN A 7 16.26 62.96 -0.60
N LEU A 8 15.21 63.21 -1.39
CA LEU A 8 14.16 62.25 -1.66
C LEU A 8 14.79 61.11 -2.47
N LEU A 9 15.54 60.23 -1.81
CA LEU A 9 16.09 59.04 -2.45
C LEU A 9 15.46 57.80 -1.82
N LEU A 10 14.47 57.29 -2.56
CA LEU A 10 14.20 55.86 -2.71
C LEU A 10 13.73 55.13 -1.44
N ILE A 11 12.48 55.42 -1.05
CA ILE A 11 11.60 54.38 -0.52
C ILE A 11 11.35 53.42 -1.69
N ILE A 12 12.24 52.45 -1.89
CA ILE A 12 11.97 51.30 -2.73
C ILE A 12 11.06 50.41 -1.88
N PRO A 13 9.78 50.20 -2.22
CA PRO A 13 9.07 49.07 -1.67
C PRO A 13 9.81 47.84 -2.20
N VAL A 14 10.48 47.13 -1.29
CA VAL A 14 10.98 45.78 -1.56
C VAL A 14 9.74 44.95 -1.88
N LEU A 15 9.40 44.90 -3.17
CA LEU A 15 8.51 43.91 -3.74
C LEU A 15 9.22 42.57 -3.51
N THR A 16 8.97 41.98 -2.34
CA THR A 16 9.26 40.59 -2.09
C THR A 16 8.44 39.81 -3.11
N ASN A 17 9.08 39.39 -4.19
CA ASN A 17 8.60 38.31 -5.02
C ASN A 17 8.60 37.06 -4.13
N SER A 18 7.53 36.85 -3.36
CA SER A 18 7.16 35.51 -2.94
C SER A 18 6.75 34.78 -4.22
N GLN A 19 7.74 34.25 -4.94
CA GLN A 19 7.48 33.16 -5.84
C GLN A 19 6.96 32.03 -4.96
N ILE A 20 5.64 31.94 -4.88
CA ILE A 20 4.97 30.70 -4.52
C ILE A 20 5.51 29.72 -5.57
N PHE A 21 6.48 28.90 -5.17
CA PHE A 21 6.74 27.65 -5.86
C PHE A 21 5.42 26.89 -5.78
N ILE A 22 4.57 27.08 -6.78
CA ILE A 22 3.51 26.16 -7.09
C ILE A 22 4.26 24.87 -7.37
N LYS A 23 4.36 24.01 -6.35
CA LYS A 23 4.84 22.65 -6.48
C LYS A 23 4.06 22.09 -7.65
N LYS A 24 4.72 21.94 -8.80
CA LYS A 24 4.07 21.53 -10.04
C LYS A 24 3.37 20.22 -9.70
N ASP A 25 2.05 20.24 -9.66
CA ASP A 25 1.23 19.12 -9.23
C ASP A 25 1.19 18.07 -10.34
N THR A 26 2.35 17.49 -10.61
CA THR A 26 2.48 16.35 -11.50
C THR A 26 3.32 15.32 -10.77
N GLY A 27 2.82 14.85 -9.62
CA GLY A 27 3.27 13.60 -8.98
C GLY A 27 2.94 12.41 -9.88
N GLN A 28 3.48 12.41 -11.09
CA GLN A 28 3.22 11.49 -12.17
C GLN A 28 4.53 11.17 -12.89
N ILE A 29 4.82 9.89 -13.05
CA ILE A 29 6.03 9.39 -13.70
C ILE A 29 5.61 8.73 -15.00
N LYS A 30 6.18 9.18 -16.13
CA LYS A 30 5.99 8.55 -17.43
C LYS A 30 6.86 7.29 -17.51
N ILE A 31 6.24 6.12 -17.68
CA ILE A 31 6.95 4.83 -17.81
C ILE A 31 7.13 4.44 -19.28
N THR A 32 6.11 4.69 -20.11
CA THR A 32 6.16 4.51 -21.56
C THR A 32 5.44 5.67 -22.25
N GLU A 33 5.45 5.72 -23.58
CA GLU A 33 4.69 6.71 -24.35
C GLU A 33 3.20 6.77 -23.97
N ASN A 34 2.59 5.62 -23.68
CA ASN A 34 1.16 5.49 -23.41
C ASN A 34 0.83 5.13 -21.95
N PHE A 35 1.80 5.23 -21.03
CA PHE A 35 1.58 4.83 -19.64
C PHE A 35 2.29 5.76 -18.67
N THR A 36 1.48 6.43 -17.86
CA THR A 36 1.90 7.34 -16.79
C THR A 36 1.33 6.83 -15.47
N VAL A 37 2.17 6.77 -14.45
CA VAL A 37 1.80 6.37 -13.10
C VAL A 37 1.80 7.57 -12.17
N LYS A 38 1.02 7.53 -11.09
CA LYS A 38 1.10 8.51 -10.01
C LYS A 38 2.16 8.08 -9.01
N THR A 39 2.85 9.05 -8.43
CA THR A 39 3.78 8.83 -7.32
C THR A 39 3.01 8.34 -6.09
N ASP A 40 3.73 7.66 -5.20
CA ASP A 40 3.23 7.11 -3.93
C ASP A 40 2.14 6.05 -4.07
N LEU A 41 1.96 5.52 -5.28
CA LEU A 41 1.12 4.37 -5.57
C LEU A 41 1.93 3.14 -5.96
N TRP A 42 1.36 1.99 -5.66
CA TRP A 42 1.85 0.70 -6.13
C TRP A 42 1.02 0.25 -7.31
N TYR A 43 1.65 -0.41 -8.26
CA TYR A 43 1.03 -0.91 -9.46
C TYR A 43 1.32 -2.39 -9.61
N LEU A 44 0.30 -3.17 -9.91
CA LEU A 44 0.42 -4.58 -10.25
C LEU A 44 -0.15 -4.80 -11.65
N ASP A 45 0.67 -5.30 -12.56
CA ASP A 45 0.31 -5.51 -13.96
C ASP A 45 -0.34 -4.27 -14.61
N SER A 46 0.23 -3.09 -14.34
CA SER A 46 -0.25 -1.77 -14.78
C SER A 46 -1.51 -1.24 -14.10
N LEU A 47 -2.10 -1.96 -13.15
CA LEU A 47 -3.24 -1.48 -12.38
C LEU A 47 -2.80 -0.88 -11.04
N PRO A 48 -3.25 0.33 -10.69
CA PRO A 48 -2.96 0.92 -9.40
C PRO A 48 -3.63 0.10 -8.30
N ILE A 49 -2.87 -0.23 -7.26
CA ILE A 49 -3.38 -0.86 -6.05
C ILE A 49 -3.25 0.13 -4.90
N LYS A 50 -4.39 0.47 -4.31
CA LYS A 50 -4.47 1.20 -3.04
C LYS A 50 -4.68 0.18 -1.92
N THR A 51 -3.58 -0.35 -1.38
CA THR A 51 -3.58 -1.41 -0.37
C THR A 51 -2.62 -1.06 0.76
N THR A 52 -2.95 -1.49 1.97
CA THR A 52 -2.06 -1.44 3.13
C THR A 52 -1.17 -2.67 3.19
N ARG A 53 -1.64 -3.83 2.71
CA ARG A 53 -0.90 -5.10 2.66
C ARG A 53 -1.33 -5.97 1.47
N LEU A 54 -0.37 -6.44 0.70
CA LEU A 54 -0.57 -7.34 -0.45
C LEU A 54 0.31 -8.58 -0.32
N TYR A 55 -0.30 -9.77 -0.32
CA TYR A 55 0.40 -11.05 -0.30
C TYR A 55 0.50 -11.64 -1.71
N LEU A 56 1.67 -11.50 -2.33
CA LEU A 56 1.99 -12.05 -3.65
C LEU A 56 2.77 -13.36 -3.57
N ASN A 57 2.58 -14.20 -4.59
CA ASN A 57 3.32 -15.43 -4.71
C ASN A 57 4.72 -15.08 -5.25
N PRO A 58 5.80 -15.31 -4.48
CA PRO A 58 7.14 -14.93 -4.91
C PRO A 58 7.59 -15.63 -6.20
N HIS A 59 7.01 -16.80 -6.50
CA HIS A 59 7.30 -17.53 -7.75
C HIS A 59 6.54 -16.99 -8.96
N ASN A 60 5.49 -16.19 -8.73
CA ASN A 60 4.72 -15.55 -9.78
C ASN A 60 5.16 -14.10 -10.04
N VAL A 61 6.03 -13.53 -9.22
CA VAL A 61 6.60 -12.19 -9.47
C VAL A 61 7.65 -12.25 -10.57
N LYS A 62 7.37 -11.57 -11.69
CA LYS A 62 8.28 -11.46 -12.84
C LYS A 62 9.32 -10.37 -12.66
N ASN A 63 8.88 -9.17 -12.28
CA ASN A 63 9.77 -8.04 -12.08
C ASN A 63 9.18 -7.05 -11.07
N ILE A 64 10.06 -6.45 -10.27
CA ILE A 64 9.76 -5.33 -9.39
C ILE A 64 10.65 -4.17 -9.82
N ARG A 65 10.03 -3.06 -10.22
CA ARG A 65 10.74 -1.84 -10.62
C ARG A 65 10.24 -0.66 -9.80
N VAL A 66 11.17 0.19 -9.38
CA VAL A 66 10.83 1.48 -8.77
C VAL A 66 11.09 2.54 -9.82
N PHE A 67 10.07 3.32 -10.13
CA PHE A 67 10.20 4.50 -10.98
C PHE A 67 10.25 5.72 -10.08
N LYS A 68 11.13 6.66 -10.42
CA LYS A 68 11.30 7.92 -9.70
C LYS A 68 11.03 9.08 -10.65
N GLU A 69 10.54 10.18 -10.09
CA GLU A 69 10.42 11.42 -10.83
C GLU A 69 11.81 11.92 -11.25
N ALA A 70 12.01 12.14 -12.55
CA ALA A 70 13.33 12.45 -13.12
C ALA A 70 13.83 13.87 -12.78
N ASP A 71 12.93 14.78 -12.40
CA ASP A 71 13.22 16.22 -12.29
C ASP A 71 13.51 16.71 -10.85
N LEU A 72 13.57 15.82 -9.86
CA LEU A 72 13.86 16.19 -8.48
C LEU A 72 15.27 15.71 -8.07
N LEU A 73 16.26 16.59 -8.26
CA LEU A 73 17.63 16.50 -7.72
C LEU A 73 17.70 16.56 -6.17
N GLY A 74 16.62 16.22 -5.47
CA GLY A 74 16.50 16.22 -4.02
C GLY A 74 15.98 14.89 -3.50
N THR A 75 16.41 14.51 -2.30
CA THR A 75 16.11 13.25 -1.59
C THR A 75 14.62 12.93 -1.36
N ASN A 76 13.69 13.76 -1.86
CA ASN A 76 12.23 13.63 -1.71
C ASN A 76 11.49 13.51 -3.06
N SER A 77 12.12 12.96 -4.10
CA SER A 77 11.43 12.64 -5.36
C SER A 77 10.33 11.62 -5.13
N GLY A 78 9.09 11.89 -5.56
CA GLY A 78 8.00 10.92 -5.50
C GLY A 78 8.36 9.65 -6.28
N GLN A 79 7.97 8.49 -5.76
CA GLN A 79 8.30 7.20 -6.36
C GLN A 79 7.06 6.34 -6.58
N ALA A 80 7.07 5.51 -7.62
CA ALA A 80 6.03 4.52 -7.87
C ALA A 80 6.65 3.12 -7.91
N LEU A 81 6.02 2.17 -7.22
CA LEU A 81 6.43 0.77 -7.24
C LEU A 81 5.63 0.03 -8.30
N PHE A 82 6.31 -0.67 -9.19
CA PHE A 82 5.71 -1.43 -10.27
C PHE A 82 6.08 -2.91 -10.16
N ILE A 83 5.07 -3.74 -9.99
CA ILE A 83 5.20 -5.20 -9.88
C ILE A 83 4.52 -5.81 -11.10
N THR A 84 5.21 -6.72 -11.78
CA THR A 84 4.64 -7.51 -12.89
C THR A 84 4.67 -8.97 -12.52
N ARG A 85 3.65 -9.71 -12.96
CA ARG A 85 3.54 -11.15 -12.71
C ARG A 85 3.78 -11.96 -13.98
N TYR A 86 4.20 -13.22 -13.82
CA TYR A 86 4.28 -14.17 -14.93
C TYR A 86 2.88 -14.56 -15.40
N LYS A 87 1.97 -14.78 -14.45
CA LYS A 87 0.56 -15.08 -14.69
C LYS A 87 -0.34 -14.16 -13.87
N LYS A 88 -1.44 -13.69 -14.48
CA LYS A 88 -2.42 -12.82 -13.79
C LYS A 88 -3.38 -13.67 -12.96
N ASP A 89 -2.89 -14.25 -11.86
CA ASP A 89 -3.76 -14.98 -10.93
C ASP A 89 -4.71 -14.02 -10.20
N SER A 90 -5.84 -14.55 -9.72
CA SER A 90 -6.86 -13.76 -9.03
C SER A 90 -6.33 -13.18 -7.73
N ILE A 91 -6.76 -11.96 -7.42
CA ILE A 91 -6.48 -11.28 -6.16
C ILE A 91 -7.79 -11.10 -5.43
N VAL A 92 -7.83 -11.50 -4.17
CA VAL A 92 -9.02 -11.49 -3.33
C VAL A 92 -8.80 -10.56 -2.15
N SER A 93 -9.81 -9.75 -1.83
CA SER A 93 -9.80 -8.95 -0.60
C SER A 93 -10.24 -9.80 0.58
N LEU A 94 -9.50 -9.78 1.69
CA LEU A 94 -9.92 -10.51 2.90
C LEU A 94 -11.25 -10.00 3.44
N SER A 95 -11.52 -8.70 3.32
CA SER A 95 -12.82 -8.11 3.72
C SER A 95 -14.01 -8.63 2.89
N SER A 96 -13.76 -9.20 1.71
CA SER A 96 -14.80 -9.76 0.83
C SER A 96 -15.06 -11.25 1.08
N PHE A 97 -14.31 -11.87 1.99
CA PHE A 97 -14.44 -13.29 2.25
C PHE A 97 -15.80 -13.62 2.88
N LYS A 98 -16.51 -14.57 2.29
CA LYS A 98 -17.80 -15.06 2.77
C LYS A 98 -17.77 -16.58 2.82
N THR A 99 -18.31 -17.16 3.90
CA THR A 99 -18.63 -18.59 3.88
C THR A 99 -20.01 -18.77 3.26
N VAL A 100 -20.18 -19.84 2.49
CA VAL A 100 -21.44 -20.16 1.81
C VAL A 100 -22.63 -20.31 2.78
N SER A 101 -22.36 -20.50 4.07
CA SER A 101 -23.35 -20.86 5.09
C SER A 101 -23.61 -19.80 6.17
N SER A 102 -23.08 -18.57 6.08
CA SER A 102 -23.30 -17.56 7.12
C SER A 102 -23.78 -16.22 6.58
N ASN A 103 -24.76 -15.66 7.29
CA ASN A 103 -25.16 -14.26 7.17
C ASN A 103 -23.95 -13.36 7.42
N ASN A 104 -23.49 -12.71 6.34
CA ASN A 104 -22.69 -11.50 6.11
C ASN A 104 -21.89 -10.76 7.22
N ASP A 105 -21.87 -11.17 8.48
CA ASP A 105 -21.13 -10.46 9.51
C ASP A 105 -19.66 -10.88 9.53
N SER A 106 -18.84 -10.07 8.85
CA SER A 106 -17.39 -10.27 8.78
C SER A 106 -16.69 -10.17 10.14
N SER A 107 -17.32 -9.56 11.15
CA SER A 107 -16.75 -9.44 12.51
C SER A 107 -16.64 -10.79 13.23
N LEU A 108 -17.38 -11.79 12.76
CA LEU A 108 -17.36 -13.15 13.29
C LEU A 108 -16.16 -13.97 12.80
N TYR A 109 -15.41 -13.43 11.83
CA TYR A 109 -14.24 -14.07 11.24
C TYR A 109 -12.94 -13.43 11.72
N LYS A 110 -11.97 -14.27 12.07
CA LYS A 110 -10.58 -13.84 12.27
C LYS A 110 -9.68 -14.56 11.29
N PHE A 111 -8.71 -13.83 10.75
CA PHE A 111 -7.72 -14.37 9.82
C PHE A 111 -6.38 -14.41 10.53
N ILE A 112 -5.70 -15.55 10.44
CA ILE A 112 -4.31 -15.71 10.85
C ILE A 112 -3.54 -16.08 9.59
N ILE A 113 -2.64 -15.22 9.15
CA ILE A 113 -1.80 -15.46 7.96
C ILE A 113 -0.39 -15.73 8.44
N ASP A 114 0.15 -16.90 8.11
CA ASP A 114 1.51 -17.30 8.49
C ASP A 114 1.80 -17.17 10.00
N GLY A 115 0.78 -17.32 10.85
CA GLY A 115 0.88 -17.23 12.31
C GLY A 115 0.64 -15.83 12.88
N GLU A 116 0.46 -14.82 12.04
CA GLU A 116 0.13 -13.46 12.46
C GLU A 116 -1.39 -13.24 12.40
N LEU A 117 -1.97 -12.79 13.51
CA LEU A 117 -3.37 -12.40 13.57
C LEU A 117 -3.57 -11.10 12.77
N ILE A 118 -4.56 -11.12 11.89
CA ILE A 118 -5.01 -9.97 11.12
C ILE A 118 -6.21 -9.36 11.83
N GLU A 119 -5.99 -8.20 12.46
CA GLU A 119 -7.03 -7.49 13.23
C GLU A 119 -7.99 -6.71 12.34
N ASP A 120 -7.45 -6.01 11.33
CA ASP A 120 -8.20 -5.27 10.32
C ASP A 120 -7.94 -5.89 8.94
N THR A 121 -9.01 -6.27 8.25
CA THR A 121 -8.95 -6.86 6.91
C THR A 121 -9.05 -5.81 5.80
N THR A 122 -9.28 -4.55 6.16
CA THR A 122 -9.46 -3.44 5.22
C THR A 122 -8.20 -3.21 4.41
N GLY A 123 -8.36 -3.26 3.09
CA GLY A 123 -7.24 -3.04 2.16
C GLY A 123 -6.21 -4.18 2.16
N ILE A 124 -6.49 -5.35 2.75
CA ILE A 124 -5.63 -6.52 2.66
C ILE A 124 -6.03 -7.39 1.48
N LEU A 125 -5.08 -7.60 0.58
CA LEU A 125 -5.25 -8.36 -0.65
C LEU A 125 -4.35 -9.59 -0.65
N ILE A 126 -4.87 -10.71 -1.15
CA ILE A 126 -4.13 -11.96 -1.31
C ILE A 126 -4.27 -12.50 -2.73
N GLU A 127 -3.14 -12.76 -3.37
CA GLU A 127 -3.11 -13.53 -4.61
C GLU A 127 -3.41 -15.01 -4.30
N THR A 128 -4.34 -15.62 -5.04
CA THR A 128 -4.80 -16.98 -4.74
C THR A 128 -3.69 -18.02 -4.81
N SER A 129 -2.73 -17.87 -5.73
CA SER A 129 -1.59 -18.77 -5.86
C SER A 129 -0.55 -18.62 -4.74
N THR A 130 -0.66 -17.59 -3.89
CA THR A 130 0.17 -17.42 -2.68
C THR A 130 -0.25 -18.40 -1.58
N VAL A 131 -1.52 -18.82 -1.57
CA VAL A 131 -2.10 -19.67 -0.53
C VAL A 131 -1.65 -21.11 -0.72
N LYS A 132 -1.00 -21.66 0.30
CA LYS A 132 -0.60 -23.07 0.36
C LYS A 132 -1.69 -23.92 0.97
N THR A 133 -2.19 -23.50 2.13
CA THR A 133 -3.26 -24.19 2.86
C THR A 133 -4.17 -23.18 3.56
N VAL A 134 -5.45 -23.54 3.69
CA VAL A 134 -6.43 -22.83 4.51
C VAL A 134 -7.06 -23.82 5.46
N ASN A 135 -6.83 -23.65 6.76
CA ASN A 135 -7.50 -24.41 7.80
C ASN A 135 -8.59 -23.55 8.43
N ILE A 136 -9.79 -24.10 8.59
CA ILE A 136 -10.95 -23.38 9.11
C ILE A 136 -11.34 -23.99 10.45
N TYR A 137 -11.29 -23.20 11.51
CA TYR A 137 -11.71 -23.61 12.85
C TYR A 137 -13.02 -22.92 13.19
N LYS A 138 -14.09 -23.68 13.34
CA LYS A 138 -15.42 -23.19 13.69
C LYS A 138 -15.68 -23.37 15.19
N ASN A 139 -16.57 -22.55 15.74
CA ASN A 139 -17.08 -22.61 17.12
C ASN A 139 -15.97 -22.53 18.17
N TRP A 140 -15.01 -21.62 17.99
CA TRP A 140 -13.99 -21.37 19.00
C TRP A 140 -14.64 -20.79 20.27
N LYS A 141 -14.82 -21.62 21.30
CA LYS A 141 -15.32 -21.19 22.60
C LYS A 141 -14.21 -20.43 23.33
N SER A 142 -14.20 -19.11 23.23
CA SER A 142 -13.35 -18.27 24.08
C SER A 142 -14.14 -17.80 25.29
N THR A 143 -13.68 -18.16 26.49
CA THR A 143 -14.19 -17.65 27.79
C THR A 143 -13.59 -16.28 28.15
N LEU A 144 -12.73 -15.72 27.30
CA LEU A 144 -11.94 -14.52 27.59
C LEU A 144 -12.57 -13.20 27.10
N TYR A 145 -13.62 -13.25 26.29
CA TYR A 145 -14.27 -12.03 25.78
C TYR A 145 -15.43 -11.60 26.69
N HIS A 146 -15.13 -10.76 27.67
CA HIS A 146 -16.15 -10.08 28.47
C HIS A 146 -16.65 -8.86 27.68
N GLY A 147 -17.80 -8.97 27.01
CA GLY A 147 -18.54 -7.83 26.43
C GLY A 147 -18.55 -7.70 24.90
N HIS A 148 -17.84 -8.55 24.16
CA HIS A 148 -17.92 -8.63 22.69
C HIS A 148 -18.28 -10.04 22.23
N VAL A 149 -19.09 -10.16 21.17
CA VAL A 149 -19.38 -11.45 20.53
C VAL A 149 -18.05 -12.08 20.09
N PRO A 150 -17.65 -13.23 20.66
CA PRO A 150 -16.38 -13.84 20.31
C PRO A 150 -16.41 -14.26 18.84
N PRO A 151 -15.28 -14.16 18.12
CA PRO A 151 -15.22 -14.63 16.74
C PRO A 151 -15.54 -16.12 16.71
N THR A 152 -16.52 -16.50 15.88
CA THR A 152 -17.00 -17.88 15.81
C THR A 152 -16.15 -18.72 14.88
N THR A 153 -15.38 -18.09 13.99
CA THR A 153 -14.57 -18.82 13.01
C THR A 153 -13.19 -18.19 12.79
N PHE A 154 -12.16 -19.02 12.79
CA PHE A 154 -10.78 -18.65 12.46
C PHE A 154 -10.35 -19.28 11.14
N PHE A 155 -9.78 -18.47 10.26
CA PHE A 155 -9.11 -18.90 9.04
C PHE A 155 -7.60 -18.83 9.26
N LEU A 156 -6.96 -20.00 9.32
CA LEU A 156 -5.51 -20.11 9.35
C LEU A 156 -5.00 -20.34 7.93
N ILE A 157 -4.43 -19.30 7.34
CA ILE A 157 -3.87 -19.29 6.00
C ILE A 157 -2.36 -19.45 6.13
N THR A 158 -1.80 -20.46 5.48
CA THR A 158 -0.34 -20.58 5.31
C THR A 158 0.01 -20.23 3.87
N THR A 159 1.02 -19.38 3.68
CA THR A 159 1.46 -18.97 2.35
C THR A 159 2.72 -19.71 1.92
N ASN A 160 3.00 -19.65 0.61
CA ASN A 160 4.24 -20.17 0.03
C ASN A 160 5.51 -19.41 0.47
N THR A 161 5.40 -18.30 1.22
CA THR A 161 6.56 -17.49 1.64
C THR A 161 7.22 -17.99 2.94
N LYS A 162 6.45 -18.56 3.87
CA LYS A 162 6.92 -18.96 5.22
C LYS A 162 7.98 -20.07 5.21
N ASP A 163 7.97 -20.93 4.18
CA ASP A 163 8.92 -22.05 4.05
C ASP A 163 10.38 -21.59 3.86
N LYS A 164 10.62 -20.35 3.39
CA LYS A 164 11.99 -19.83 3.18
C LYS A 164 12.65 -19.29 4.45
N ILE A 165 11.90 -18.66 5.35
CA ILE A 165 12.47 -18.09 6.59
C ILE A 165 12.99 -19.20 7.51
N LYS A 166 12.27 -20.33 7.60
CA LYS A 166 12.71 -21.48 8.41
C LYS A 166 13.92 -22.23 7.84
N LYS A 167 14.09 -22.29 6.51
CA LYS A 167 15.27 -22.92 5.89
C LYS A 167 16.53 -22.06 6.02
N ARG A 168 16.39 -20.72 5.99
CA ARG A 168 17.53 -19.80 6.11
C ARG A 168 18.13 -19.74 7.52
N ASN A 169 17.31 -19.99 8.56
CA ASN A 169 17.75 -20.03 9.96
C ASN A 169 18.24 -21.42 10.42
N ARG A 170 18.42 -22.37 9.49
CA ARG A 170 18.91 -23.73 9.76
C ARG A 170 20.25 -24.05 9.08
N ASN A 171 20.81 -23.08 8.35
CA ASN A 171 22.17 -23.10 7.82
C ASN A 171 23.00 -22.06 8.56
#